data_AF-A0A0S8A172-F1
#
_entry.id   AF-A0A0S8A172-F1
#
_cell.length_a   1.000
_cell.length_b   1.000
_cell.length_c   1.000
_cell.angle_alpha   90.00
_cell.angle_beta   90.00
_cell.angle_gamma   90.00
#
_symmetry.space_group_name_H-M   'P 1'
#
loop_
_entity.id
_entity.type
_entity.pdbx_description
1 polymer ?
#
loop_
_entity_poly.entity_id
_entity_poly.type
_entity_poly.pdbx_seq_one_letter_code
_entity_poly.pdbx_strand_id
1 'polypeptide(L)' 'MIVNTTKGEMDDSLLEKREGAIDNDNENTTWVEYWLAGELVHRSAHVRLKKPIISISETGSF' A
#
# COMPACT_ATOMS: atom_id res chain seq x y z
N MET A 1 12.44 6.37 -11.98
CA MET A 1 11.90 4.98 -12.03
C MET A 1 10.47 5.08 -12.52
N ILE A 2 10.06 4.21 -13.43
CA ILE A 2 8.68 4.24 -13.93
C ILE A 2 7.76 3.53 -12.93
N VAL A 3 6.70 4.23 -12.51
CA VAL A 3 5.65 3.73 -11.64
C VAL A 3 4.38 3.60 -12.46
N ASN A 4 3.71 2.45 -12.36
CA ASN A 4 2.40 2.25 -12.98
C ASN A 4 1.32 2.91 -12.11
N THR A 5 0.84 4.06 -12.52
CA THR A 5 -0.15 4.86 -11.78
C THR A 5 -1.55 4.71 -12.38
N THR A 6 -2.56 5.20 -11.67
CA THR A 6 -3.94 5.31 -12.20
C THR A 6 -4.06 6.21 -13.44
N LYS A 7 -3.03 7.02 -13.73
CA LYS A 7 -2.96 7.91 -14.91
C LYS A 7 -2.03 7.35 -16.00
N GLY A 8 -1.59 6.11 -15.86
CA GLY A 8 -0.61 5.46 -16.73
C GLY A 8 0.80 5.42 -16.13
N GLU A 9 1.76 5.05 -16.95
CA GLU A 9 3.17 4.98 -16.57
C GLU A 9 3.76 6.39 -16.41
N MET A 10 4.34 6.68 -15.25
CA MET A 10 4.92 7.98 -14.91
C MET A 10 6.29 7.80 -14.28
N ASP A 11 7.20 8.77 -14.48
CA ASP A 11 8.45 8.77 -13.72
C ASP A 11 8.21 9.25 -12.29
N ASP A 12 8.79 8.53 -11.33
CA ASP A 12 8.62 8.82 -9.90
C ASP A 12 9.14 10.20 -9.49
N SER A 13 10.07 10.80 -10.24
CA SER A 13 10.57 12.15 -9.96
C SER A 13 9.49 13.24 -10.12
N LEU A 14 8.39 12.92 -10.83
CA LEU A 14 7.23 13.81 -10.99
C LEU A 14 6.20 13.66 -9.88
N LEU A 15 6.39 12.72 -8.97
CA LEU A 15 5.44 12.33 -7.94
C LEU A 15 6.00 12.65 -6.56
N GLU A 16 5.13 13.05 -5.64
CA GLU A 16 5.49 13.13 -4.23
C GLU A 16 5.51 11.71 -3.65
N LYS A 17 6.71 11.19 -3.43
CA LYS A 17 6.90 9.90 -2.76
C LYS A 17 6.73 10.07 -1.25
N ARG A 18 5.83 9.28 -0.66
CA ARG A 18 5.64 9.18 0.78
C ARG A 18 5.80 7.72 1.20
N GLU A 19 6.47 7.48 2.31
CA GLU A 19 6.69 6.14 2.81
C GLU A 19 6.35 6.08 4.29
N GLY A 20 5.90 4.92 4.73
CA GLY A 20 5.50 4.68 6.10
C GLY A 20 5.71 3.24 6.49
N ALA A 21 5.77 3.03 7.81
CA ALA A 21 5.85 1.72 8.40
C ALA A 21 5.02 1.68 9.68
N ILE A 22 4.39 0.54 9.94
CA ILE A 22 3.75 0.19 11.19
C ILE A 22 4.36 -1.13 11.62
N ASP A 23 5.00 -1.13 12.78
CA ASP A 23 5.43 -2.34 13.46
C ASP A 23 4.66 -2.44 14.78
N ASN A 24 3.77 -3.43 14.88
CA ASN A 24 3.01 -3.70 16.09
C ASN A 24 3.17 -5.17 16.48
N ASP A 25 2.51 -5.58 17.56
CA ASP A 25 2.59 -6.94 18.09
C ASP A 25 2.01 -8.02 17.13
N ASN A 26 1.18 -7.63 16.18
CA ASN A 26 0.51 -8.52 15.23
C ASN A 26 1.17 -8.55 13.85
N GLU A 27 1.73 -7.43 13.40
CA GLU A 27 2.25 -7.28 12.04
C GLU A 27 3.41 -6.29 11.94
N ASN A 28 4.16 -6.43 10.85
CA ASN A 28 5.05 -5.40 10.34
C ASN A 28 4.62 -5.06 8.92
N THR A 29 4.19 -3.82 8.71
CA THR A 29 3.63 -3.35 7.45
C THR A 29 4.39 -2.12 7.01
N THR A 30 4.94 -2.15 5.80
CA THR A 30 5.59 -1.00 5.16
C THR A 30 4.83 -0.63 3.91
N TRP A 31 4.80 0.65 3.55
CA TRP A 31 4.16 1.08 2.32
C TRP A 31 4.87 2.26 1.69
N VAL A 32 4.68 2.38 0.38
CA VAL A 32 5.12 3.49 -0.44
C VAL A 32 3.92 4.02 -1.19
N GLU A 33 3.77 5.33 -1.19
CA GLU A 33 2.74 6.09 -1.87
C GLU A 33 3.38 7.06 -2.84
N TYR A 34 2.74 7.23 -4.00
CA TYR A 34 3.06 8.26 -4.96
C TYR A 34 1.84 9.14 -5.18
N TRP A 35 2.04 10.44 -4.98
CA TRP A 35 0.99 11.44 -5.11
C TRP A 35 1.30 12.39 -6.28
N LEU A 36 0.28 12.76 -7.04
CA LEU A 36 0.36 13.74 -8.12
C LEU A 36 -0.57 14.90 -7.79
N ALA A 37 -0.02 16.09 -7.56
CA ALA A 37 -0.78 17.30 -7.24
C ALA A 37 -1.81 17.11 -6.09
N GLY A 38 -1.41 16.37 -5.04
CA GLY A 38 -2.26 16.07 -3.90
C GLY A 38 -3.25 14.90 -4.08
N GLU A 39 -3.27 14.23 -5.24
CA GLU A 39 -4.04 13.00 -5.48
C GLU A 39 -3.15 11.75 -5.32
N LEU A 40 -3.60 10.74 -4.56
CA LEU A 40 -2.89 9.46 -4.47
C LEU A 40 -3.08 8.67 -5.77
N VAL A 41 -2.02 8.49 -6.54
CA VAL A 41 -2.06 7.82 -7.85
C VAL A 41 -1.48 6.41 -7.85
N HIS A 42 -0.71 6.05 -6.81
CA HIS A 42 -0.21 4.70 -6.60
C HIS A 42 0.10 4.45 -5.12
N ARG A 43 -0.25 3.27 -4.61
CA ARG A 43 0.20 2.78 -3.30
C ARG A 43 0.59 1.32 -3.41
N SER A 44 1.76 0.98 -2.88
CA SER A 44 2.22 -0.39 -2.70
C SER A 44 2.48 -0.63 -1.23
N ALA A 45 1.83 -1.64 -0.65
CA ALA A 45 1.96 -2.01 0.75
C ALA A 45 2.45 -3.46 0.86
N HIS A 46 3.42 -3.67 1.74
CA HIS A 46 3.97 -4.98 2.07
C HIS A 46 3.68 -5.29 3.53
N VAL A 47 2.88 -6.32 3.77
CA VAL A 47 2.42 -6.72 5.11
C VAL A 47 3.08 -8.06 5.47
N ARG A 48 3.70 -8.12 6.65
CA ARG A 48 4.27 -9.33 7.23
C ARG A 48 3.61 -9.61 8.58
N LEU A 49 2.77 -10.63 8.61
CA LEU A 49 2.07 -11.06 9.81
C LEU A 49 3.03 -11.77 10.76
N LYS A 50 3.01 -11.38 12.04
CA LYS A 50 3.76 -12.03 13.13
C LYS A 50 2.92 -13.13 13.79
N LYS A 51 1.60 -13.03 13.68
CA LYS A 51 0.62 -13.95 14.25
C LYS A 51 -0.31 -14.49 13.17
N PRO A 52 -0.82 -15.73 13.32
CA PRO A 52 -1.78 -16.28 12.37
C PRO A 52 -3.08 -15.46 12.39
N ILE A 53 -3.62 -15.17 11.21
CA ILE A 53 -4.96 -14.60 11.10
C ILE A 53 -5.95 -15.72 11.39
N ILE A 54 -6.73 -15.57 12.46
CA ILE A 54 -7.91 -16.39 12.68
C ILE A 54 -9.02 -15.76 11.83
N SER A 55 -9.10 -16.17 10.56
CA SER A 55 -10.20 -15.74 9.69
C SER A 55 -11.48 -16.43 10.13
N ILE A 56 -12.29 -15.75 10.93
CA ILE A 56 -13.72 -16.03 11.03
C ILE A 56 -14.35 -15.61 9.70
N SER A 57 -14.42 -16.55 8.76
CA SER A 57 -15.11 -16.34 7.49
C SER A 57 -16.60 -16.11 7.77
N GLU A 58 -17.06 -14.87 7.69
CA GLU A 58 -18.47 -14.60 7.47
C GLU A 58 -18.74 -14.91 5.99
N THR A 59 -19.32 -16.08 5.73
CA THR A 59 -19.86 -16.41 4.41
C THR A 59 -20.99 -15.44 4.11
N GLY A 60 -20.66 -14.31 3.48
CA GLY A 60 -21.64 -13.45 2.83
C GLY A 60 -22.31 -14.24 1.72
N SER A 61 -23.57 -14.61 1.95
CA SER A 61 -24.41 -15.22 0.91
C SER A 61 -24.74 -14.14 -0.13
N PHE A 62 -24.48 -14.45 -1.39
CA PHE A 62 -24.89 -13.67 -2.57
C PHE A 62 -26.10 -14.32 -3.24
#